data_AF-A0A7J7P7L3-F1
#
_entry.id   AF-A0A7J7P7L3-F1
#
_cell.length_a   1.000
_cell.length_b   1.000
_cell.length_c   1.000
_cell.angle_alpha   90.00
_cell.angle_beta   90.00
_cell.angle_gamma   90.00
#
_symmetry.space_group_name_H-M   'P 1'
#
loop_
_entity.id
_entity.type
_entity.pdbx_description
1 polymer ?
#
loop_
_entity_poly.entity_id
_entity_poly.type
_entity_poly.pdbx_seq_one_letter_code
_entity_poly.pdbx_strand_id
1 'polypeptide(L)'
;MNSKVPFSERDRTDKPASLYAATKKAGEEIAHTYNHIHELTITGLRFFTVYGPWGRPDMAYLFFTKDILKGKSIPIFKGPNHGTVARDFTYIDDIVKGCLGSLDTAEKNTGSGGKKKGPT
;
A
#
# COMPACT_ATOMS: atom_id res chain seq x y z
N MET A 1 3.11 -9.93 -13.06
CA MET A 1 3.70 -8.71 -12.47
C MET A 1 3.52 -7.57 -13.45
N ASN A 2 3.09 -6.40 -12.98
CA ASN A 2 3.02 -5.19 -13.79
C ASN A 2 4.43 -4.58 -13.91
N SER A 3 4.84 -4.24 -15.12
CA SER A 3 6.14 -3.63 -15.44
C SER A 3 6.02 -2.18 -15.91
N LYS A 4 4.80 -1.66 -16.05
CA LYS A 4 4.54 -0.28 -16.48
C LYS A 4 4.74 0.66 -15.29
N VAL A 5 5.59 1.66 -15.48
CA VAL A 5 5.86 2.74 -14.52
C VAL A 5 5.53 4.08 -15.20
N PRO A 6 4.83 5.03 -14.53
CA PRO A 6 4.31 4.96 -13.16
C PRO A 6 3.13 3.97 -13.05
N PHE A 7 3.00 3.36 -11.87
CA PHE A 7 1.87 2.47 -11.56
C PHE A 7 0.58 3.29 -11.41
N SER A 8 -0.54 2.75 -11.87
CA SER A 8 -1.87 3.34 -11.70
C SER A 8 -2.80 2.40 -10.91
N GLU A 9 -3.76 2.98 -10.19
CA GLU A 9 -4.85 2.26 -9.52
C GLU A 9 -5.70 1.46 -10.52
N ARG A 10 -5.73 1.88 -11.79
CA ARG A 10 -6.43 1.20 -12.89
C ARG A 10 -5.67 -0.03 -13.42
N ASP A 11 -4.42 -0.21 -13.04
CA ASP A 11 -3.64 -1.35 -13.50
C ASP A 11 -4.10 -2.64 -12.80
N ARG A 12 -4.12 -3.74 -13.56
CA ARG A 12 -4.49 -5.06 -13.02
C ARG A 12 -3.46 -5.57 -12.01
N THR A 13 -3.94 -6.02 -10.87
CA THR A 13 -3.13 -6.51 -9.74
C THR A 13 -3.16 -8.04 -9.56
N ASP A 14 -3.71 -8.76 -10.52
CA ASP A 14 -4.06 -10.20 -10.40
C ASP A 14 -2.85 -11.16 -10.44
N LYS A 15 -1.64 -10.61 -10.51
CA LYS A 15 -0.37 -11.36 -10.57
C LYS A 15 0.59 -10.85 -9.47
N PRO A 16 0.30 -11.13 -8.18
CA PRO A 16 1.09 -10.62 -7.05
C PRO A 16 2.50 -11.20 -7.05
N ALA A 17 3.48 -10.38 -6.68
CA ALA A 17 4.90 -10.74 -6.67
C ALA A 17 5.35 -11.46 -5.38
N SER A 18 4.51 -11.45 -4.34
CA SER A 18 4.83 -12.03 -3.03
C SER A 18 3.56 -12.44 -2.30
N LEU A 19 3.69 -13.28 -1.27
CA LEU A 19 2.57 -13.66 -0.41
C LEU A 19 1.95 -12.44 0.28
N TYR A 20 2.77 -11.47 0.71
CA TYR A 20 2.30 -10.20 1.26
C TYR A 20 1.44 -9.42 0.25
N ALA A 21 1.86 -9.34 -1.02
CA ALA A 21 1.08 -8.67 -2.05
C ALA A 21 -0.25 -9.41 -2.31
N ALA A 22 -0.23 -10.75 -2.29
CA ALA A 22 -1.43 -11.56 -2.44
C ALA A 22 -2.43 -11.33 -1.30
N THR A 23 -1.98 -11.29 -0.04
CA THR A 23 -2.87 -11.05 1.11
C THR A 23 -3.43 -9.64 1.11
N LYS A 24 -2.66 -8.63 0.72
CA LYS A 24 -3.16 -7.25 0.56
C LYS A 24 -4.21 -7.16 -0.55
N LYS A 25 -4.01 -7.84 -1.68
CA LYS A 25 -5.02 -7.88 -2.74
C LYS A 25 -6.29 -8.61 -2.31
N ALA A 26 -6.17 -9.74 -1.61
CA ALA A 26 -7.33 -10.43 -1.03
C ALA A 26 -8.11 -9.53 -0.07
N GLY A 27 -7.41 -8.71 0.73
CA GLY A 27 -8.04 -7.70 1.59
C GLY A 27 -8.88 -6.67 0.83
N GLU A 28 -8.46 -6.23 -0.35
CA GLU A 28 -9.25 -5.33 -1.21
C GLU A 28 -10.55 -5.98 -1.69
N GLU A 29 -10.49 -7.25 -2.11
CA GLU A 29 -11.66 -7.99 -2.59
C GLU A 29 -12.67 -8.26 -1.45
N ILE A 30 -12.16 -8.54 -0.24
CA ILE A 30 -12.99 -8.66 0.96
C ILE A 30 -13.68 -7.32 1.24
N ALA A 31 -12.93 -6.21 1.25
CA ALA A 31 -13.49 -4.88 1.48
C ALA A 31 -14.57 -4.52 0.43
N HIS A 32 -14.33 -4.82 -0.85
CA HIS A 32 -15.31 -4.62 -1.91
C HIS A 32 -16.60 -5.41 -1.67
N THR A 33 -16.48 -6.66 -1.23
CA THR A 33 -17.64 -7.51 -0.88
C THR A 33 -18.44 -6.93 0.28
N TYR A 34 -17.77 -6.42 1.32
CA TYR A 34 -18.43 -5.77 2.46
C TYR A 34 -19.12 -4.46 2.07
N ASN A 35 -18.49 -3.65 1.22
CA ASN A 35 -19.12 -2.45 0.66
C ASN A 35 -20.41 -2.80 -0.11
N HIS A 36 -20.39 -3.87 -0.91
CA HIS A 36 -21.54 -4.28 -1.70
C HIS A 36 -22.69 -4.87 -0.87
N ILE A 37 -22.39 -5.74 0.11
CA ILE A 37 -23.41 -6.46 0.89
C ILE A 37 -23.95 -5.63 2.05
N HIS A 38 -23.07 -4.89 2.72
CA HIS A 38 -23.37 -4.18 3.96
C HIS A 38 -23.35 -2.66 3.81
N GLU A 39 -23.19 -2.14 2.59
CA GLU A 39 -23.22 -0.70 2.31
C GLU A 39 -22.16 0.09 3.12
N LEU A 40 -21.07 -0.59 3.51
CA LEU A 40 -19.97 0.03 4.25
C LEU A 40 -19.18 0.96 3.34
N THR A 41 -18.95 2.19 3.80
CA THR A 41 -18.04 3.12 3.12
C THR A 41 -16.60 2.75 3.47
N ILE A 42 -15.80 2.37 2.47
CA ILE A 42 -14.44 1.89 2.67
C ILE A 42 -13.51 2.54 1.63
N THR A 43 -12.42 3.13 2.13
CA THR A 43 -11.36 3.71 1.30
C THR A 43 -10.08 2.88 1.45
N GLY A 44 -9.60 2.29 0.34
CA GLY A 44 -8.36 1.53 0.31
C GLY A 44 -7.17 2.41 -0.08
N LEU A 45 -6.17 2.54 0.79
CA LEU A 45 -4.95 3.29 0.52
C LEU A 45 -3.77 2.35 0.24
N ARG A 46 -3.17 2.45 -0.94
CA ARG A 46 -1.99 1.66 -1.34
C ARG A 46 -0.72 2.46 -1.07
N PHE A 47 -0.10 2.25 0.09
CA PHE A 47 1.14 2.93 0.45
C PHE A 47 2.37 2.31 -0.21
N PHE A 48 3.30 3.18 -0.61
CA PHE A 48 4.67 2.82 -0.98
C PHE A 48 5.56 2.78 0.27
N THR A 49 6.88 2.93 0.11
CA THR A 49 7.81 2.85 1.24
C THR A 49 7.67 4.10 2.11
N VAL A 50 7.21 3.94 3.34
CA VAL A 50 7.08 5.06 4.28
C VAL A 50 8.34 5.20 5.12
N TYR A 51 8.84 6.43 5.27
CA TYR A 51 9.97 6.75 6.13
C TYR A 51 9.70 7.97 7.01
N GLY A 52 10.38 8.05 8.15
CA GLY A 52 10.29 9.18 9.07
C GLY A 52 10.64 8.82 10.52
N PRO A 53 10.48 9.78 11.45
CA PRO A 53 10.60 9.54 12.88
C PRO A 53 9.70 8.38 13.33
N TRP A 54 10.14 7.63 14.35
CA TRP A 54 9.42 6.46 14.88
C TRP A 54 9.17 5.35 13.85
N GLY A 55 9.96 5.37 12.77
CA GLY A 55 9.95 4.36 11.74
C GLY A 55 10.31 2.96 12.25
N ARG A 56 9.87 1.95 11.51
CA ARG A 56 10.17 0.56 11.85
C ARG A 56 11.67 0.26 11.76
N PRO A 57 12.26 -0.43 12.76
CA PRO A 57 13.70 -0.67 12.82
C PRO A 57 14.22 -1.63 11.75
N ASP A 58 13.33 -2.35 11.06
CA ASP A 58 13.63 -3.33 10.02
C ASP A 58 13.51 -2.76 8.58
N MET A 59 13.36 -1.44 8.44
CA MET A 59 13.32 -0.76 7.14
C MET A 59 14.71 -0.28 6.69
N ALA A 60 14.94 -0.31 5.39
CA ALA A 60 16.24 -0.01 4.77
C ALA A 60 16.84 1.34 5.21
N TYR A 61 16.03 2.41 5.30
CA TYR A 61 16.52 3.74 5.69
C TYR A 61 17.11 3.76 7.11
N LEU A 62 16.51 3.02 8.06
CA LEU A 62 17.01 2.95 9.43
C LEU A 62 18.28 2.12 9.53
N PHE A 63 18.43 1.07 8.72
CA PHE A 63 19.70 0.35 8.59
C PHE A 63 20.81 1.25 8.05
N PHE A 64 20.55 1.98 6.97
CA PHE A 64 21.52 2.89 6.37
C PHE A 64 21.95 3.99 7.34
N THR A 65 21.00 4.65 8.02
CA THR A 65 21.33 5.66 9.03
C THR A 65 22.18 5.07 10.16
N LYS A 66 21.83 3.88 10.68
CA LYS A 66 22.59 3.22 11.74
C LYS A 66 24.02 2.89 11.31
N ASP A 67 24.20 2.40 10.09
CA ASP A 67 25.53 2.02 9.59
C ASP A 67 26.39 3.25 9.30
N ILE A 68 25.81 4.32 8.73
CA ILE A 68 26.49 5.62 8.54
C ILE A 68 26.98 6.16 9.89
N LEU A 69 26.12 6.19 10.90
CA LEU A 69 26.48 6.69 12.24
C LEU A 69 27.55 5.84 12.94
N LYS A 70 27.68 4.56 12.58
CA LYS A 70 28.69 3.64 13.11
C LYS A 70 29.95 3.55 12.26
N GLY A 71 30.04 4.31 11.16
CA GLY A 71 31.15 4.22 10.20
C GLY A 71 31.25 2.86 9.51
N LYS A 72 30.13 2.12 9.42
CA LYS A 72 30.08 0.80 8.76
C LYS A 72 29.83 0.95 7.27
N SER A 73 30.28 -0.03 6.50
CA SER A 73 29.97 -0.12 5.08
C SER A 73 28.46 -0.27 4.87
N ILE A 74 27.91 0.48 3.92
CA ILE A 74 26.48 0.46 3.59
C ILE A 74 26.22 -0.65 2.57
N PRO A 75 25.37 -1.64 2.86
CA PRO A 75 25.00 -2.65 1.88
C PRO A 75 24.11 -2.05 0.79
N ILE A 76 24.62 -1.97 -0.44
CA ILE A 76 23.86 -1.50 -1.60
C ILE A 76 23.20 -2.70 -2.28
N PHE A 77 21.88 -2.75 -2.27
CA PHE A 77 21.10 -3.78 -2.96
C PHE A 77 21.00 -3.46 -4.46
N LYS A 78 21.50 -4.36 -5.31
CA LYS A 78 21.38 -4.27 -6.77
C LYS A 78 20.23 -5.14 -7.27
N GLY A 79 19.53 -4.69 -8.30
CA GLY A 79 18.53 -5.46 -9.02
C GLY A 79 19.16 -6.53 -9.92
N PRO A 80 18.33 -7.31 -10.64
CA PRO A 80 18.80 -8.24 -11.65
C PRO A 80 19.73 -7.54 -12.65
N ASN A 81 20.80 -8.22 -13.11
CA ASN A 81 21.79 -7.70 -14.05
C ASN A 81 22.52 -6.42 -13.58
N HIS A 82 22.80 -6.28 -12.29
CA HIS A 82 23.43 -5.09 -11.69
C HIS A 82 22.65 -3.78 -11.88
N GLY A 83 21.36 -3.86 -12.18
CA GLY A 83 20.49 -2.70 -12.32
C GLY A 83 20.36 -1.91 -11.00
N THR A 84 20.30 -0.58 -11.11
CA THR A 84 19.97 0.30 -9.99
C THR A 84 18.51 0.11 -9.59
N VAL A 85 18.24 0.00 -8.29
CA VAL A 85 16.87 -0.16 -7.77
C VAL A 85 16.33 1.20 -7.38
N ALA A 86 15.24 1.62 -8.01
CA ALA A 86 14.44 2.76 -7.56
C ALA A 86 13.31 2.27 -6.63
N ARG A 87 13.01 3.06 -5.60
CA ARG A 87 11.91 2.85 -4.66
C ARG A 87 11.24 4.20 -4.41
N ASP A 88 9.92 4.22 -4.43
CA ASP A 88 9.16 5.38 -4.00
C ASP A 88 9.14 5.46 -2.48
N PHE A 89 9.66 6.57 -1.97
CA PHE A 89 9.67 6.91 -0.55
C PHE A 89 8.72 8.06 -0.30
N THR A 90 7.87 7.92 0.71
CA THR A 90 6.94 8.97 1.14
C THR A 90 7.18 9.26 2.61
N TYR A 91 7.29 10.54 2.95
CA TYR A 91 7.52 10.95 4.34
C TYR A 91 6.27 10.72 5.18
N ILE A 92 6.45 10.37 6.46
CA ILE A 92 5.36 9.99 7.36
C ILE A 92 4.29 11.09 7.47
N ASP A 93 4.66 12.36 7.48
CA ASP A 93 3.67 13.44 7.59
C ASP A 93 2.77 13.52 6.36
N ASP A 94 3.28 13.20 5.17
CA ASP A 94 2.48 13.17 3.94
C ASP A 94 1.51 11.98 3.93
N ILE A 95 1.93 10.84 4.50
CA ILE A 95 1.05 9.70 4.73
C ILE A 95 -0.08 10.07 5.69
N VAL A 96 0.25 10.73 6.81
CA VAL A 96 -0.76 11.17 7.79
C VAL A 96 -1.75 12.13 7.14
N LYS A 97 -1.27 13.13 6.38
CA LYS A 97 -2.13 14.05 5.63
C LYS A 97 -3.02 13.32 4.62
N GLY A 98 -2.47 12.34 3.90
CA GLY A 98 -3.25 11.51 2.96
C GLY A 98 -4.34 10.69 3.66
N CYS A 99 -4.05 10.10 4.82
CA CYS A 99 -5.04 9.39 5.62
C CYS A 99 -6.16 10.33 6.09
N LEU A 100 -5.83 11.50 6.64
CA LEU A 100 -6.82 12.49 7.07
C LEU A 100 -7.68 12.97 5.90
N GLY A 101 -7.03 13.33 4.77
CA GLY A 101 -7.75 13.71 3.55
C GLY A 101 -8.70 12.61 3.06
N SER A 102 -8.31 11.34 3.16
CA SER A 102 -9.18 10.22 2.76
C SER A 102 -10.43 10.05 3.62
N LEU A 103 -10.36 10.47 4.89
CA LEU A 103 -11.50 10.49 5.80
C LEU A 103 -12.40 11.70 5.49
N ASP A 104 -11.80 12.86 5.26
CA ASP A 104 -12.53 14.09 4.96
C ASP A 104 -13.26 14.05 3.61
N THR A 105 -12.71 13.32 2.64
CA THR A 105 -13.31 13.13 1.30
C THR A 105 -14.06 11.81 1.16
N ALA A 106 -14.36 11.13 2.26
CA ALA A 106 -15.10 9.87 2.20
C ALA A 106 -16.53 10.11 1.69
N GLU A 107 -16.82 9.66 0.47
CA GLU A 107 -18.16 9.72 -0.10
C GLU A 107 -19.02 8.54 0.37
N LYS A 108 -20.34 8.62 0.16
CA LYS A 108 -21.24 7.49 0.46
C LYS A 108 -20.79 6.25 -0.31
N ASN A 109 -21.08 5.08 0.27
CA ASN A 109 -20.77 3.80 -0.36
C ASN A 109 -21.24 3.79 -1.83
N THR A 110 -20.45 3.15 -2.69
CA THR A 110 -20.78 2.95 -4.11
C THR A 110 -21.55 1.63 -4.34
N GLY A 111 -21.92 0.95 -3.26
CA GLY A 111 -22.59 -0.35 -3.30
C GLY A 111 -24.06 -0.18 -3.65
N SER A 112 -24.49 -0.71 -4.80
CA SER A 112 -25.91 -0.89 -5.09
C SER A 112 -26.41 -2.12 -4.31
N GLY A 113 -26.68 -1.96 -3.02
CA GLY A 113 -27.16 -3.04 -2.16
C GLY A 113 -28.41 -3.69 -2.78
N GLY A 114 -28.25 -4.86 -3.40
CA GLY A 114 -29.36 -5.70 -3.77
C GLY A 114 -29.97 -6.20 -2.48
N LYS A 115 -31.07 -5.57 -2.02
CA LYS A 115 -31.87 -6.07 -0.89
C LYS A 115 -32.24 -7.53 -1.18
N LYS A 116 -31.46 -8.49 -0.66
CA LYS A 116 -31.92 -9.87 -0.56
C LYS A 116 -33.07 -9.85 0.43
N LYS A 117 -34.30 -9.77 -0.09
CA LYS A 117 -35.50 -10.11 0.68
C LYS A 117 -35.25 -11.52 1.22
N GLY A 118 -35.19 -11.65 2.54
CA GLY A 118 -35.11 -12.96 3.19
C GLY A 118 -36.30 -13.83 2.77
N PRO A 119 -36.20 -15.15 2.88
CA PRO A 119 -37.32 -16.03 2.56
C PRO A 119 -38.47 -15.70 3.53
N THR A 120 -39.57 -15.22 2.96
CA THR A 120 -40.88 -15.07 3.61
C THR A 120 -41.46 -16.44 3.93
#